data_AF-A0A1M5LHU6-F1
#
_entry.id   AF-A0A1M5LHU6-F1
#
_cell.length_a   1.000
_cell.length_b   1.000
_cell.length_c   1.000
_cell.angle_alpha   90.00
_cell.angle_beta   90.00
_cell.angle_gamma   90.00
#
_symmetry.space_group_name_H-M   'P 1'
#
loop_
_entity.id
_entity.type
_entity.pdbx_description
1 polymer ?
#
loop_
_entity_poly.entity_id
_entity_poly.type
_entity_poly.pdbx_seq_one_letter_code
_entity_poly.pdbx_strand_id
1 'polypeptide(L)' 'MNDSPMNAAGADDEEPMPPQPDRPDCCNGGCAVCVLDGFDEEMDLWRQACRAVLARRAARQQGAS' A
#
# COMPACT_ATOMS: atom_id res chain seq x y z
N MET A 1 20.23 32.27 22.65
CA MET A 1 18.91 32.20 22.00
C MET A 1 19.19 31.88 20.55
N ASN A 2 19.29 30.60 20.23
CA ASN A 2 19.63 30.14 18.89
C ASN A 2 18.33 29.73 18.21
N ASP A 3 17.80 30.62 17.38
CA ASP A 3 16.71 30.33 16.46
C ASP A 3 17.32 29.58 15.26
N SER A 4 17.48 28.26 15.43
CA SER A 4 17.67 27.38 14.28
C SER A 4 16.28 26.97 13.84
N PRO A 5 15.77 27.47 12.69
CA PRO A 5 14.50 27.01 12.19
C PRO A 5 14.65 25.52 11.90
N MET A 6 13.74 24.78 12.51
CA MET A 6 13.52 23.36 12.31
C MET A 6 13.67 23.04 10.83
N ASN A 7 14.60 22.14 10.52
CA ASN A 7 14.69 21.49 9.22
C ASN A 7 13.46 20.57 9.08
N ALA A 8 12.30 21.18 8.88
CA ALA A 8 11.00 20.55 8.65
C ALA A 8 10.69 20.54 7.15
N ALA A 9 11.70 20.28 6.33
CA ALA A 9 11.57 20.22 4.88
C ALA A 9 12.22 18.93 4.36
N GLY A 10 11.38 17.89 4.21
CA GLY A 10 11.48 17.03 3.02
C GLY A 10 11.93 15.58 3.18
N ALA A 11 11.63 14.86 4.27
CA ALA A 11 12.03 13.45 4.40
C ALA A 11 10.93 12.38 4.34
N ASP A 12 9.65 12.68 4.58
CA ASP A 12 8.66 11.59 4.85
C ASP A 12 7.27 11.78 4.22
N ASP A 13 7.17 12.46 3.08
CA ASP A 13 5.91 12.55 2.30
C ASP A 13 5.78 11.39 1.28
N GLU A 14 6.22 10.19 1.68
CA GLU A 14 6.15 9.02 0.82
C GLU A 14 4.75 8.40 0.94
N GLU A 15 3.85 8.73 -0.02
CA GLU A 15 2.47 8.21 -0.09
C GLU A 15 2.39 6.76 0.40
N PRO A 16 1.71 6.46 1.53
CA PRO A 16 1.82 5.18 2.21
C PRO A 16 1.31 4.03 1.34
N MET A 17 1.86 2.83 1.55
CA MET A 17 1.32 1.63 0.90
C MET A 17 -0.07 1.32 1.47
N PRO A 18 -1.02 0.89 0.62
CA PRO A 18 -2.30 0.41 1.11
C PRO A 18 -2.06 -0.81 2.02
N PRO A 19 -2.81 -0.93 3.13
CA PRO A 19 -2.68 -2.08 4.01
C PRO A 19 -3.06 -3.36 3.26
N GLN A 20 -2.34 -4.45 3.54
CA GLN A 20 -2.67 -5.76 2.98
C GLN A 20 -3.97 -6.25 3.61
N PRO A 21 -4.91 -6.82 2.82
CA PRO A 21 -6.12 -7.41 3.37
C PRO A 21 -5.78 -8.63 4.24
N ASP A 22 -6.55 -8.80 5.32
CA ASP A 22 -6.40 -9.94 6.21
C ASP A 22 -6.99 -11.20 5.58
N ARG A 23 -6.25 -12.31 5.68
CA ARG A 23 -6.72 -13.60 5.15
C ARG A 23 -7.88 -14.12 6.02
N PRO A 24 -9.05 -14.43 5.44
CA PRO A 24 -10.16 -15.02 6.20
C PRO A 24 -9.88 -16.48 6.55
N ASP A 25 -10.56 -16.96 7.60
CA ASP A 25 -10.49 -18.36 8.01
C ASP A 25 -11.15 -19.26 6.95
N CYS A 26 -10.36 -20.09 6.29
CA CYS A 26 -10.84 -20.95 5.23
C CYS A 26 -11.51 -22.19 5.83
N CYS A 27 -12.80 -22.38 5.52
CA CYS A 27 -13.56 -23.53 6.04
C CYS A 27 -13.00 -24.89 5.58
N ASN A 28 -12.14 -24.93 4.55
CA ASN A 28 -11.56 -26.14 3.91
C ASN A 28 -12.56 -27.25 3.54
N GLY A 29 -13.87 -26.98 3.63
CA GLY A 29 -14.93 -27.98 3.60
C GLY A 29 -15.83 -27.92 2.36
N GLY A 30 -15.46 -27.15 1.33
CA GLY A 30 -16.28 -27.01 0.12
C GLY A 30 -17.60 -26.28 0.38
N CYS A 31 -17.60 -25.28 1.25
CA CYS A 31 -18.74 -24.39 1.47
C CYS A 31 -19.27 -23.86 0.11
N ALA A 32 -20.59 -23.68 -0.01
CA ALA A 32 -21.21 -23.28 -1.28
C ALA A 32 -20.68 -21.94 -1.85
N VAL A 33 -20.12 -21.08 -1.00
CA VAL A 33 -19.36 -19.89 -1.38
C VAL A 33 -17.99 -19.99 -0.72
N CYS A 34 -16.93 -19.85 -1.51
CA CYS A 34 -15.56 -19.88 -1.03
C CYS A 34 -15.17 -18.48 -0.53
N VAL A 35 -14.78 -18.38 0.74
CA VAL A 35 -14.29 -17.11 1.33
C VAL A 35 -12.96 -16.66 0.74
N LEU A 36 -12.19 -17.58 0.15
CA LEU A 36 -10.92 -17.25 -0.50
C LEU A 36 -11.13 -16.55 -1.83
N ASP A 37 -12.24 -16.79 -2.53
CA ASP A 37 -12.50 -16.16 -3.83
C ASP A 37 -12.62 -14.63 -3.66
N GLY A 38 -13.40 -14.17 -2.67
CA GLY A 38 -13.52 -12.75 -2.36
C GLY A 38 -12.21 -12.14 -1.82
N PHE A 39 -11.42 -12.92 -1.07
CA PHE A 39 -10.09 -12.49 -0.64
C PHE A 39 -9.12 -12.34 -1.81
N ASP A 40 -9.17 -13.23 -2.81
CA ASP A 40 -8.32 -13.14 -3.99
C ASP A 40 -8.67 -11.90 -4.83
N GLU A 41 -9.96 -11.56 -4.96
CA GLU A 41 -10.41 -10.31 -5.59
C GLU A 41 -9.88 -9.07 -4.83
N GLU A 42 -9.98 -9.06 -3.51
CA GLU A 42 -9.46 -7.98 -2.67
C GLU A 42 -7.92 -7.85 -2.78
N MET A 43 -7.23 -8.99 -2.80
CA MET A 43 -5.78 -9.05 -3.01
C MET A 43 -5.38 -8.49 -4.38
N ASP A 44 -6.18 -8.70 -5.42
CA ASP A 44 -5.92 -8.14 -6.75
C ASP A 44 -6.11 -6.62 -6.79
N LEU A 45 -7.12 -6.09 -6.11
CA LEU A 45 -7.29 -4.65 -5.93
C LEU A 45 -6.14 -4.04 -5.14
N TRP A 46 -5.72 -4.71 -4.06
CA TRP A 46 -4.58 -4.28 -3.26
C TRP A 46 -3.28 -4.23 -4.08
N ARG A 47 -3.00 -5.27 -4.88
CA ARG A 47 -1.83 -5.30 -5.78
C ARG A 47 -1.87 -4.15 -6.80
N GLN A 48 -3.05 -3.83 -7.34
CA GLN A 48 -3.21 -2.71 -8.27
C GLN A 48 -2.90 -1.37 -7.59
N ALA A 49 -3.43 -1.16 -6.39
CA ALA A 49 -3.16 0.05 -5.60
C ALA A 49 -1.67 0.18 -5.25
N CYS A 50 -1.02 -0.90 -4.80
CA CYS A 50 0.42 -0.93 -4.56
C CYS A 50 1.22 -0.53 -5.81
N ARG A 51 0.90 -1.10 -6.98
CA ARG A 51 1.58 -0.74 -8.24
C ARG A 51 1.42 0.74 -8.58
N ALA A 52 0.24 1.31 -8.39
CA ALA A 52 -0.01 2.72 -8.67
C ALA A 52 0.84 3.64 -7.79
N VAL A 53 0.89 3.35 -6.49
CA VAL A 53 1.70 4.13 -5.55
C VAL A 53 3.20 3.97 -5.85
N LEU A 54 3.68 2.74 -6.12
CA LEU A 54 5.08 2.50 -6.49
C LEU A 54 5.47 3.24 -7.78
N ALA A 55 4.59 3.28 -8.78
CA ALA A 55 4.84 4.04 -10.01
C ALA A 55 4.98 5.54 -9.74
N ARG A 56 4.12 6.11 -8.88
CA ARG A 56 4.20 7.52 -8.46
C ARG A 56 5.50 7.81 -7.70
N ARG A 57 5.89 6.94 -6.77
CA ARG A 57 7.16 7.04 -6.04
C ARG A 57 8.36 7.03 -6.99
N ALA A 58 8.39 6.07 -7.93
CA ALA A 58 9.46 5.96 -8.92
C ALA A 58 9.55 7.21 -9.82
N ALA A 59 8.42 7.78 -10.24
CA ALA A 59 8.40 9.01 -11.05
C ALA A 59 8.94 10.22 -10.28
N ARG A 60 8.59 10.37 -9.00
CA ARG A 60 9.14 11.43 -8.14
C ARG A 60 10.64 11.29 -7.92
N GLN A 61 11.11 10.06 -7.65
CA GLN A 61 12.54 9.78 -7.45
C GLN A 61 13.36 10.08 -8.71
N GLN A 62 12.83 9.81 -9.90
CA GLN A 62 13.50 10.10 -11.17
C GLN A 62 13.52 11.58 -11.53
N GLY A 63 12.50 12.36 -11.13
CA GLY A 63 12.46 13.81 -11.33
C GLY A 63 13.22 14.63 -10.27
N ALA A 64 13.70 13.97 -9.21
CA ALA A 64 14.51 14.56 -8.15
C ALA A 64 16.03 14.37 -8.36
N SER A 65 16.45 13.88 -9.53
CA SER A 65 17.87 13.80 -9.97
C SER A 65 18.24 14.94 -10.90
#